data_AF-A0A948U362-F1
#
_entry.id   AF-A0A948U362-F1
#
_cell.length_a   1.000
_cell.length_b   1.000
_cell.length_c   1.000
_cell.angle_alpha   90.00
_cell.angle_beta   90.00
_cell.angle_gamma   90.00
#
_symmetry.space_group_name_H-M   'P 1'
#
loop_
_entity.id
_entity.type
_entity.pdbx_description
1 polymer ?
#
loop_
_entity_poly.entity_id
_entity_poly.type
_entity_poly.pdbx_seq_one_letter_code
_entity_poly.pdbx_strand_id
1 'polypeptide(L)'
;MALLMDPLTAAIVGSVISSAAQGLLMPPPEMPATGIVRTLPAESKTGVMQPLWQGEAKIDGKTYMLSPGAQIRDELNMIIFPTMVQTPVRVRYQLDYAGAVHRVWILSSAEARLPGNR
;
A
#
# COMPACT_ATOMS: atom_id res chain seq x y z
N MET A 1 -24.62 -40.24 58.76
CA MET A 1 -23.52 -39.41 58.25
C MET A 1 -23.95 -38.94 56.87
N ALA A 2 -24.71 -37.83 56.81
CA ALA A 2 -24.24 -36.50 56.40
C ALA A 2 -23.82 -36.50 54.91
N LEU A 3 -24.36 -35.69 53.99
CA LEU A 3 -25.23 -34.53 54.07
C LEU A 3 -25.91 -34.37 52.69
N LEU A 4 -27.16 -33.92 52.70
CA LEU A 4 -27.92 -33.42 51.56
C LEU A 4 -27.06 -32.46 50.73
N MET A 5 -26.95 -32.68 49.42
CA MET A 5 -26.34 -31.71 48.50
C MET A 5 -27.43 -31.26 47.52
N ASP A 6 -28.05 -30.14 47.84
CA ASP A 6 -29.15 -29.52 47.11
C ASP A 6 -28.76 -29.14 45.66
N PRO A 7 -29.53 -29.52 44.63
CA PRO A 7 -29.26 -29.20 43.22
C PRO A 7 -29.59 -27.74 42.85
N LEU A 8 -29.78 -26.85 43.82
CA LEU A 8 -30.31 -25.49 43.62
C LEU A 8 -29.24 -24.38 43.59
N THR A 9 -27.96 -24.68 43.78
CA THR A 9 -26.89 -23.65 43.82
C THR A 9 -26.27 -23.33 42.46
N ALA A 10 -26.59 -24.09 41.39
CA ALA A 10 -25.99 -23.89 40.07
C ALA A 10 -26.71 -22.84 39.19
N ALA A 11 -27.37 -21.84 39.79
CA ALA A 11 -28.34 -20.99 39.10
C ALA A 11 -27.89 -19.54 38.77
N ILE A 12 -26.65 -19.09 39.03
CA ILE A 12 -26.36 -17.62 38.95
C ILE A 12 -25.20 -17.18 38.04
N VAL A 13 -24.23 -18.00 37.65
CA VAL A 13 -23.06 -17.45 36.94
C VAL A 13 -23.03 -17.81 35.45
N GLY A 14 -23.44 -16.85 34.62
CA GLY A 14 -22.85 -16.72 33.28
C GLY A 14 -23.79 -16.44 32.10
N SER A 15 -24.83 -15.60 32.24
CA SER A 15 -25.76 -15.31 31.13
C SER A 15 -25.67 -13.88 30.55
N VAL A 16 -24.48 -13.29 30.35
CA VAL A 16 -24.44 -11.92 29.76
C VAL A 16 -23.32 -11.59 28.77
N ILE A 17 -22.52 -12.54 28.27
CA ILE A 17 -21.42 -12.19 27.35
C ILE A 17 -21.57 -12.89 26.01
N SER A 18 -22.55 -12.49 25.20
CA SER A 18 -22.44 -12.68 23.74
C SER A 18 -23.53 -11.95 22.98
N SER A 19 -23.32 -10.66 22.71
CA SER A 19 -24.07 -9.97 21.65
C SER A 19 -23.35 -8.69 21.19
N ALA A 20 -22.05 -8.77 20.87
CA ALA A 20 -21.31 -7.64 20.29
C ALA A 20 -20.29 -8.03 19.20
N ALA A 21 -20.29 -9.29 18.74
CA ALA A 21 -19.29 -9.75 17.78
C ALA A 21 -19.73 -9.65 16.30
N GLN A 22 -21.04 -9.50 16.01
CA GLN A 22 -21.54 -9.64 14.63
C GLN A 22 -21.20 -8.47 13.68
N GLY A 23 -20.70 -7.32 14.15
CA GLY A 23 -20.39 -6.17 13.29
C GLY A 23 -19.02 -6.22 12.59
N LEU A 24 -18.15 -7.16 12.95
CA LEU A 24 -16.74 -7.18 12.53
C LEU A 24 -16.46 -8.06 11.31
N LEU A 25 -17.47 -8.71 10.73
CA LEU A 25 -17.29 -9.65 9.61
C LEU A 25 -17.50 -9.03 8.22
N MET A 26 -17.86 -7.75 8.14
CA MET A 26 -17.94 -7.09 6.84
C MET A 26 -16.52 -6.69 6.43
N PRO A 27 -15.96 -7.26 5.35
CA PRO A 27 -14.74 -6.70 4.78
C PRO A 27 -15.00 -5.23 4.49
N PRO A 28 -14.06 -4.32 4.81
CA PRO A 28 -14.22 -2.91 4.50
C PRO A 28 -14.57 -2.78 3.00
N PRO A 29 -15.51 -1.90 2.64
CA PRO A 29 -15.91 -1.74 1.24
C PRO A 29 -14.67 -1.44 0.40
N GLU A 30 -14.39 -2.32 -0.57
CA GLU A 30 -13.31 -2.09 -1.51
C GLU A 30 -13.65 -0.85 -2.32
N MET A 31 -12.91 0.24 -2.11
CA MET A 31 -13.10 1.45 -2.89
C MET A 31 -12.85 1.13 -4.37
N PRO A 32 -13.71 1.61 -5.30
CA PRO A 32 -13.44 1.46 -6.72
C PRO A 32 -12.10 2.14 -7.02
N ALA A 33 -11.18 1.42 -7.67
CA ALA A 33 -10.00 2.07 -8.18
C ALA A 33 -10.36 2.79 -9.47
N THR A 34 -9.79 3.97 -9.58
CA THR A 34 -10.02 4.91 -10.64
C THR A 34 -8.70 5.19 -11.35
N GLY A 35 -8.78 5.49 -12.64
CA GLY A 35 -7.62 5.86 -13.46
C GLY A 35 -7.34 4.86 -14.57
N ILE A 36 -6.45 5.27 -15.48
CA ILE A 36 -6.06 4.49 -16.66
C ILE A 36 -5.02 3.45 -16.24
N VAL A 37 -5.15 2.23 -16.77
CA VAL A 37 -4.15 1.16 -16.65
C VAL A 37 -3.28 1.17 -17.90
N ARG A 38 -2.05 1.66 -17.77
CA ARG A 38 -1.10 1.77 -18.88
C ARG A 38 -0.30 0.49 -19.02
N THR A 39 0.21 0.27 -20.24
CA THR A 39 1.26 -0.73 -20.47
C THR A 39 2.60 -0.11 -20.10
N LEU A 40 3.13 -0.49 -18.94
CA LEU A 40 4.45 -0.07 -18.46
C LEU A 40 5.52 -1.11 -18.82
N PRO A 41 6.79 -0.71 -19.02
CA PRO A 41 7.84 -1.65 -19.39
C PRO A 41 8.00 -2.80 -18.38
N ALA A 42 8.22 -4.01 -18.87
CA ALA A 42 8.22 -5.23 -18.05
C ALA A 42 9.39 -5.28 -17.05
N GLU A 43 10.53 -4.72 -17.44
CA GLU A 43 11.77 -4.60 -16.69
C GLU A 43 11.72 -3.54 -15.57
N SER A 44 10.65 -2.73 -15.51
CA SER A 44 10.49 -1.74 -14.44
C SER A 44 10.13 -2.42 -13.11
N LYS A 45 10.73 -1.95 -12.03
CA LYS A 45 10.48 -2.41 -10.66
C LYS A 45 9.33 -1.63 -10.04
N THR A 46 8.64 -2.21 -9.07
CA THR A 46 7.59 -1.52 -8.31
C THR A 46 8.10 -1.11 -6.93
N GLY A 47 7.59 -0.01 -6.39
CA GLY A 47 7.85 0.37 -5.00
C GLY A 47 7.03 1.55 -4.52
N VAL A 48 7.29 2.00 -3.30
CA VAL A 48 6.77 3.26 -2.74
C VAL A 48 7.89 4.28 -2.67
N MET A 49 7.73 5.35 -3.43
CA MET A 49 8.69 6.45 -3.50
C MET A 49 8.29 7.56 -2.51
N GLN A 50 9.25 8.02 -1.72
CA GLN A 50 9.09 9.21 -0.87
C GLN A 50 9.29 10.49 -1.69
N PRO A 51 8.83 11.65 -1.20
CA PRO A 51 9.19 12.95 -1.78
C PRO A 51 10.69 13.05 -2.05
N LEU A 52 11.05 13.50 -3.25
CA LEU A 52 12.44 13.57 -3.66
C LEU A 52 13.18 14.64 -2.86
N TRP A 53 14.43 14.37 -2.54
CA TRP A 53 15.28 15.27 -1.78
C TRP A 53 16.68 15.30 -2.40
N GLN A 54 17.20 16.50 -2.68
CA GLN A 54 18.59 16.71 -3.13
C GLN A 54 19.02 15.86 -4.35
N GLY A 55 18.12 15.60 -5.30
CA GLY A 55 18.43 14.79 -6.49
C GLY A 55 18.48 13.28 -6.24
N GLU A 56 17.94 12.82 -5.12
CA GLU A 56 17.82 11.42 -4.76
C GLU A 56 16.36 11.00 -4.67
N ALA A 57 16.09 9.74 -5.02
CA ALA A 57 14.81 9.08 -4.85
C ALA A 57 14.96 7.97 -3.80
N LYS A 58 14.12 8.01 -2.76
CA LYS A 58 14.03 6.94 -1.76
C LYS A 58 12.84 6.06 -2.06
N ILE A 59 13.08 4.82 -2.46
CA ILE A 59 12.06 3.84 -2.86
C ILE A 59 12.19 2.60 -1.98
N ASP A 60 11.11 2.23 -1.27
CA ASP A 60 11.06 1.11 -0.32
C ASP A 60 12.22 1.12 0.69
N GLY A 61 12.61 2.32 1.14
CA GLY A 61 13.69 2.52 2.10
C GLY A 61 15.10 2.55 1.49
N LYS A 62 15.27 2.19 0.22
CA LYS A 62 16.55 2.28 -0.48
C LYS A 62 16.69 3.63 -1.19
N THR A 63 17.83 4.28 -1.00
CA THR A 63 18.18 5.52 -1.70
C THR A 63 18.81 5.23 -3.05
N TYR A 64 18.37 5.95 -4.07
CA TYR A 64 18.91 5.92 -5.42
C TYR A 64 19.22 7.35 -5.86
N MET A 65 20.33 7.55 -6.57
CA MET A 65 20.57 8.80 -7.29
C MET A 65 19.65 8.87 -8.50
N LEU A 66 19.28 10.08 -8.92
CA LEU A 66 18.64 10.29 -10.22
C LEU A 66 19.69 10.25 -11.34
N SER A 67 19.36 9.62 -12.47
CA SER A 67 20.19 9.69 -13.67
C SER A 67 20.20 11.11 -14.24
N PRO A 68 21.21 11.47 -15.05
CA PRO A 68 21.08 12.61 -15.96
C PRO A 68 19.82 12.44 -16.82
N GLY A 69 18.96 13.46 -16.84
CA GLY A 69 17.70 13.43 -17.59
C GLY A 69 16.61 12.52 -17.04
N ALA A 70 16.66 12.14 -15.75
CA ALA A 70 15.61 11.35 -15.11
C ALA A 70 14.22 11.99 -15.30
N GLN A 71 13.23 11.16 -15.63
CA GLN A 71 11.84 11.60 -15.83
C GLN A 71 10.91 11.04 -14.78
N ILE A 72 10.14 11.91 -14.14
CA ILE A 72 9.04 11.54 -13.24
C ILE A 72 7.74 11.83 -13.96
N ARG A 73 6.89 10.82 -14.08
CA ARG A 73 5.62 10.90 -14.78
C ARG A 73 4.46 10.66 -13.85
N ASP A 74 3.40 11.45 -13.98
CA ASP A 74 2.17 11.27 -13.22
C ASP A 74 1.33 10.10 -13.75
N GLU A 75 0.14 9.92 -13.18
CA GLU A 75 -0.84 8.89 -13.57
C GLU A 75 -1.34 9.09 -15.01
N LEU A 76 -1.35 10.32 -15.51
CA LEU A 76 -1.70 10.69 -16.89
C LEU A 76 -0.51 10.61 -17.85
N ASN A 77 0.63 10.10 -17.38
CA ASN A 77 1.88 9.94 -18.15
C ASN A 77 2.55 11.27 -18.55
N MET A 78 2.20 12.38 -17.89
CA MET A 78 2.80 13.70 -18.06
C MET A 78 4.07 13.82 -17.24
N ILE A 79 5.11 14.47 -17.77
CA ILE A 79 6.32 14.76 -16.99
C ILE A 79 5.99 15.83 -15.96
N ILE A 80 6.31 15.56 -14.69
CA ILE A 80 6.08 16.46 -13.57
C ILE A 80 7.40 16.85 -12.89
N PHE A 81 7.41 18.05 -12.31
CA PHE A 81 8.48 18.49 -11.42
C PHE A 81 8.53 17.64 -10.13
N PRO A 82 9.73 17.32 -9.62
CA PRO A 82 9.88 16.57 -8.36
C PRO A 82 9.13 17.17 -7.17
N THR A 83 9.04 18.49 -7.10
CA THR A 83 8.35 19.23 -6.02
C THR A 83 6.84 18.98 -5.96
N MET A 84 6.24 18.43 -7.01
CA MET A 84 4.83 18.04 -7.01
C MET A 84 4.57 16.73 -6.27
N VAL A 85 5.61 15.92 -6.00
CA VAL A 85 5.47 14.69 -5.21
C VAL A 85 5.63 15.04 -3.73
N GLN A 86 4.52 15.41 -3.08
CA GLN A 86 4.53 15.88 -1.69
C GLN A 86 4.30 14.77 -0.66
N THR A 87 3.78 13.62 -1.09
CA THR A 87 3.48 12.47 -0.24
C THR A 87 4.13 11.20 -0.79
N PRO A 88 4.26 10.14 0.02
CA PRO A 88 4.67 8.83 -0.49
C PRO A 88 3.69 8.33 -1.55
N VAL A 89 4.21 7.96 -2.72
CA VAL A 89 3.42 7.50 -3.86
C VAL A 89 3.88 6.14 -4.33
N ARG A 90 2.94 5.31 -4.79
CA ARG A 90 3.26 4.03 -5.40
C ARG A 90 3.72 4.27 -6.84
N VAL A 91 4.86 3.68 -7.19
CA VAL A 91 5.51 3.92 -8.48
C VAL A 91 5.94 2.61 -9.14
N ARG A 92 6.09 2.66 -10.46
CA ARG A 92 7.08 1.82 -11.17
C ARG A 92 8.28 2.65 -11.56
N TYR A 93 9.46 2.06 -11.55
CA TYR A 93 10.70 2.75 -11.87
C TYR A 93 11.69 1.88 -12.63
N GLN A 94 12.54 2.52 -13.42
CA GLN A 94 13.65 1.91 -14.12
C GLN A 94 14.96 2.48 -13.62
N LEU A 95 15.97 1.62 -13.55
CA LEU A 95 17.35 2.01 -13.30
C LEU A 95 18.10 2.04 -14.63
N ASP A 96 19.04 2.96 -14.77
CA ASP A 96 20.02 2.94 -15.86
C ASP A 96 21.12 1.89 -15.58
N TYR A 97 22.11 1.83 -16.48
CA TYR A 97 23.24 0.90 -16.36
C TYR A 97 24.16 1.19 -15.16
N ALA A 98 24.16 2.42 -14.64
CA ALA A 98 24.89 2.79 -13.43
C ALA A 98 24.10 2.50 -12.14
N GLY A 99 22.84 2.05 -12.27
CA GLY A 99 21.95 1.78 -11.14
C GLY A 99 21.22 3.02 -10.61
N ALA A 100 21.27 4.15 -11.32
CA ALA A 100 20.54 5.37 -10.98
C ALA A 100 19.11 5.33 -11.55
N VAL A 101 18.16 5.98 -10.88
CA VAL A 101 16.76 6.03 -11.34
C VAL A 101 16.66 6.90 -12.59
N HIS A 102 16.28 6.28 -13.70
CA HIS A 102 16.16 6.94 -15.00
C HIS A 102 14.73 7.35 -15.34
N ARG A 103 13.74 6.54 -14.94
CA ARG A 103 12.33 6.80 -15.22
C ARG A 103 11.46 6.33 -14.09
N VAL A 104 10.48 7.14 -13.73
CA VAL A 104 9.48 6.87 -12.68
C VAL A 104 8.10 7.14 -13.25
N TRP A 105 7.17 6.23 -13.02
CA TRP A 105 5.74 6.41 -13.27
C TRP A 105 5.00 6.31 -11.94
N ILE A 106 4.31 7.37 -11.56
CA ILE A 106 3.32 7.35 -10.47
C ILE A 106 2.13 6.53 -10.98
N LEU A 107 1.76 5.53 -10.18
CA LEU A 107 0.70 4.61 -10.54
C LEU A 107 -0.65 5.19 -10.15
N SER A 108 -1.61 5.07 -11.06
CA SER A 108 -3.01 5.29 -10.69
C SER A 108 -3.46 4.26 -9.66
N SER A 109 -4.55 4.54 -8.95
CA SER A 109 -5.11 3.58 -7.99
C SER A 109 -5.48 2.25 -8.67
N ALA A 110 -5.82 2.27 -9.96
CA ALA A 110 -6.12 1.07 -10.73
C ALA A 110 -4.84 0.26 -11.05
N GLU A 111 -3.77 0.93 -11.44
CA GLU A 111 -2.47 0.31 -11.70
C GLU A 111 -1.84 -0.25 -10.41
N ALA A 112 -1.99 0.45 -9.29
CA ALA A 112 -1.44 0.05 -8.00
C ALA A 112 -2.03 -1.27 -7.44
N ARG A 113 -3.17 -1.73 -7.98
CA ARG A 113 -3.78 -3.03 -7.63
C ARG A 113 -3.23 -4.20 -8.45
N LEU A 114 -2.54 -3.93 -9.55
CA LEU A 114 -1.93 -5.00 -10.35
C LEU A 114 -0.74 -5.61 -9.60
N PRO A 115 -0.52 -6.93 -9.71
CA PRO A 115 0.67 -7.56 -9.16
C PRO A 115 1.92 -6.97 -9.81
N GLY A 116 2.83 -6.44 -8.99
CA GLY A 116 4.11 -5.90 -9.46
C GLY A 116 5.13 -7.00 -9.74
N ASN A 117 6.04 -6.75 -10.69
CA ASN A 117 7.30 -7.50 -10.75
C ASN A 117 8.13 -7.08 -9.52
N ARG A 118 8.34 -8.03 -8.60
CA ARG A 118 9.19 -7.85 -7.40
C ARG A 118 10.66 -7.83 -7.77
#